data_AF-A0A2K2U6K2-F1
#
_entry.id   AF-A0A2K2U6K2-F1
#
_cell.length_a   1.000
_cell.length_b   1.000
_cell.length_c   1.000
_cell.angle_alpha   90.00
_cell.angle_beta   90.00
_cell.angle_gamma   90.00
#
_symmetry.space_group_name_H-M   'P 1'
#
loop_
_entity.id
_entity.type
_entity.pdbx_description
1 polymer ?
#
loop_
_entity_poly.entity_id
_entity_poly.type
_entity_poly.pdbx_seq_one_letter_code
_entity_poly.pdbx_strand_id
1 'polypeptide(L)'
;MRKAEMLLKRTAPIAASVVLALSLGTLAGCASAGGSDAQRIAELERQIDELKSQKSNDGSSSGDTSANSSDGSSTNAPDASASEGAGGAGSAGSGSAAAGSAGSGIQITDATAQDFSSRADALIAEADAAQPDADFGARVAAYMDFEQRFDALDREIDLYDDQKELEYKGGTLGWEDYRSIKVQLDYIEDRLDFAMNSLELRFGIDD
;
A
#
# COMPACT_ATOMS: atom_id res chain seq x y z
N MET A 1 -71.70 -12.07 3.51
CA MET A 1 -71.85 -12.55 2.12
C MET A 1 -70.55 -12.31 1.38
N ARG A 2 -70.04 -13.35 0.71
CA ARG A 2 -69.17 -13.42 -0.49
C ARG A 2 -68.30 -12.18 -0.82
N LYS A 3 -66.98 -12.28 -0.64
CA LYS A 3 -65.95 -12.59 -1.68
C LYS A 3 -65.77 -11.48 -2.73
N ALA A 4 -64.56 -10.94 -2.85
CA ALA A 4 -63.68 -11.17 -4.01
C ALA A 4 -62.37 -10.38 -3.87
N GLU A 5 -61.27 -11.14 -3.90
CA GLU A 5 -59.93 -10.66 -4.27
C GLU A 5 -59.84 -10.40 -5.78
N MET A 6 -58.94 -9.51 -6.17
CA MET A 6 -58.22 -9.47 -7.47
C MET A 6 -57.07 -8.46 -7.25
N LEU A 7 -55.81 -8.84 -6.98
CA LEU A 7 -54.87 -9.57 -7.83
C LEU A 7 -54.85 -9.04 -9.27
N LEU A 8 -53.98 -8.06 -9.56
CA LEU A 8 -53.42 -7.92 -10.92
C LEU A 8 -52.06 -7.20 -10.96
N LYS A 9 -51.01 -8.04 -10.92
CA LYS A 9 -49.80 -8.09 -11.77
C LYS A 9 -48.87 -6.87 -11.90
N ARG A 10 -47.65 -7.08 -11.39
CA ARG A 10 -46.38 -6.54 -11.93
C ARG A 10 -46.20 -7.00 -13.39
N THR A 11 -45.84 -6.07 -14.26
CA THR A 11 -45.16 -6.35 -15.54
C THR A 11 -44.17 -5.23 -15.82
N ALA A 12 -42.87 -5.53 -15.73
CA ALA A 12 -41.82 -4.81 -16.45
C ALA A 12 -41.76 -5.33 -17.88
N PRO A 13 -41.39 -4.49 -18.85
CA PRO A 13 -40.43 -4.96 -19.85
C PRO A 13 -39.22 -4.04 -20.02
N ILE A 14 -38.11 -4.74 -20.23
CA ILE A 14 -36.76 -4.36 -20.63
C ILE A 14 -36.78 -3.47 -21.89
N ALA A 15 -35.97 -2.41 -21.91
CA ALA A 15 -35.52 -1.79 -23.15
C ALA A 15 -34.06 -1.33 -23.01
N ALA A 16 -33.18 -2.07 -23.66
CA ALA A 16 -31.81 -1.72 -23.96
C ALA A 16 -31.75 -0.55 -24.94
N SER A 17 -30.80 0.37 -24.76
CA SER A 17 -30.21 1.16 -25.85
C SER A 17 -28.89 1.78 -25.38
N VAL A 18 -27.81 1.07 -25.71
CA VAL A 18 -26.45 1.61 -25.80
C VAL A 18 -26.42 2.59 -26.97
N VAL A 19 -26.15 3.87 -26.71
CA VAL A 19 -25.80 4.83 -27.77
C VAL A 19 -24.29 5.06 -27.71
N LEU A 20 -23.61 4.36 -28.61
CA LEU A 20 -22.19 4.51 -28.92
C LEU A 20 -21.99 5.83 -29.69
N ALA A 21 -21.48 6.87 -29.03
CA ALA A 21 -21.04 8.09 -29.69
C ALA A 21 -19.50 8.08 -29.84
N LEU A 22 -19.00 7.35 -30.83
CA LEU A 22 -17.63 7.51 -31.32
C LEU A 22 -17.60 8.70 -32.30
N SER A 23 -17.34 9.90 -31.79
CA SER A 23 -16.98 11.04 -32.61
C SER A 23 -15.48 10.99 -32.94
N LEU A 24 -15.15 10.39 -34.08
CA LEU A 24 -13.86 10.58 -34.73
C LEU A 24 -13.80 12.00 -35.30
N GLY A 25 -13.08 12.88 -34.62
CA GLY A 25 -12.63 14.17 -35.14
C GLY A 25 -11.12 14.13 -35.36
N THR A 26 -10.68 13.94 -36.60
CA THR A 26 -9.31 14.19 -37.03
C THR A 26 -9.07 15.69 -37.14
N LEU A 27 -8.13 16.25 -36.38
CA LEU A 27 -7.51 17.53 -36.74
C LEU A 27 -6.00 17.47 -36.46
N ALA A 28 -5.22 17.61 -37.52
CA ALA A 28 -3.79 17.83 -37.49
C ALA A 28 -3.47 19.27 -37.04
N GLY A 29 -2.33 19.44 -36.36
CA GLY A 29 -1.51 20.64 -36.53
C GLY A 29 -1.62 21.74 -35.46
N CYS A 30 -0.59 21.78 -34.62
CA CYS A 30 0.22 22.94 -34.24
C CYS A 30 -0.41 24.20 -33.60
N ALA A 31 0.15 24.47 -32.41
CA ALA A 31 0.67 25.74 -31.93
C ALA A 31 -0.15 26.52 -30.87
N SER A 32 0.48 26.58 -29.69
CA SER A 32 0.65 27.78 -28.84
C SER A 32 -0.42 28.07 -27.78
N ALA A 33 -0.12 27.73 -26.50
CA ALA A 33 0.37 28.69 -25.50
C ALA A 33 0.26 28.16 -24.05
N GLY A 34 1.37 28.22 -23.30
CA GLY A 34 1.45 28.07 -21.84
C GLY A 34 2.16 26.78 -21.39
N GLY A 35 3.34 26.76 -20.78
CA GLY A 35 4.12 27.84 -20.17
C GLY A 35 4.69 27.38 -18.82
N SER A 36 5.37 26.22 -18.79
CA SER A 36 6.16 25.71 -17.65
C SER A 36 6.81 24.37 -17.99
N ASP A 37 6.10 23.53 -18.73
CA ASP A 37 6.48 22.11 -18.86
C ASP A 37 7.53 21.87 -19.94
N ALA A 38 7.42 22.55 -21.09
CA ALA A 38 8.44 22.48 -22.13
C ALA A 38 9.80 23.07 -21.68
N GLN A 39 9.78 24.06 -20.79
CA GLN A 39 11.02 24.61 -20.21
C GLN A 39 11.63 23.68 -19.16
N ARG A 40 10.81 23.01 -18.34
CA ARG A 40 11.26 21.99 -17.39
C ARG A 40 11.88 20.79 -18.09
N ILE A 41 11.29 20.34 -19.19
CA ILE A 41 11.82 19.21 -19.97
C ILE A 41 13.18 19.55 -20.57
N ALA A 42 13.33 20.74 -21.16
CA ALA A 42 14.62 21.19 -21.72
C ALA A 42 15.72 21.36 -20.63
N GLU A 43 15.35 21.82 -19.43
CA GLU A 43 16.29 21.94 -18.30
C GLU A 43 16.71 20.56 -17.75
N LEU A 44 15.77 19.61 -17.65
CA LEU A 44 16.06 18.24 -17.20
C LEU A 44 17.01 17.52 -18.17
N GLU A 45 16.85 17.72 -19.48
CA GLU A 45 17.77 17.17 -20.49
C GLU A 45 19.18 17.76 -20.36
N ARG A 46 19.31 19.07 -20.09
CA ARG A 46 20.62 19.73 -19.90
C ARG A 46 21.37 19.19 -18.67
N GLN A 47 20.65 18.92 -17.57
CA GLN A 47 21.25 18.40 -16.33
C GLN A 47 21.78 16.97 -16.51
N ILE A 48 21.12 16.15 -17.32
CA ILE A 48 21.57 14.77 -17.61
C ILE A 48 22.89 14.78 -18.41
N ASP A 49 23.04 15.68 -19.39
CA ASP A 49 24.26 15.78 -20.18
C ASP A 49 25.45 16.32 -19.37
N GLU A 50 25.22 17.29 -18.48
CA GLU A 50 26.26 17.80 -17.58
C GLU A 50 26.72 16.73 -16.57
N LEU A 51 25.79 15.93 -16.02
CA LEU A 51 26.09 14.83 -15.10
C LEU A 51 26.85 13.67 -15.78
N LYS A 52 26.55 13.37 -17.06
CA LYS A 52 27.33 12.42 -17.87
C LYS A 52 28.72 12.94 -18.20
N SER A 53 28.86 14.24 -18.47
CA SER A 53 30.16 14.85 -18.77
C SER A 53 31.09 14.88 -17.55
N GLN A 54 30.57 15.18 -16.35
CA GLN A 54 31.35 15.15 -15.10
C GLN A 54 31.86 13.74 -14.74
N LYS A 55 31.08 12.69 -14.96
CA LYS A 55 31.49 11.31 -14.66
C LYS A 55 32.56 10.77 -15.62
N SER A 56 32.78 11.42 -16.76
CA SER A 56 33.76 11.01 -17.77
C SER A 56 35.15 11.64 -17.58
N ASN A 57 35.32 12.54 -16.60
CA ASN A 57 36.56 13.30 -16.40
C ASN A 57 37.37 12.97 -15.12
N ASP A 58 36.97 11.97 -14.32
CA ASP A 58 37.72 11.56 -13.10
C ASP A 58 38.57 10.29 -13.32
N GLY A 59 39.24 10.22 -14.48
CA GLY A 59 40.05 9.08 -14.87
C GLY A 59 41.42 9.49 -15.35
N SER A 60 42.32 9.89 -14.44
CA SER A 60 43.79 9.66 -14.54
C SER A 60 44.56 10.36 -13.42
N SER A 61 45.10 9.59 -12.47
CA SER A 61 46.54 9.63 -12.17
C SER A 61 46.96 8.42 -11.34
N SER A 62 47.68 7.53 -12.01
CA SER A 62 48.52 6.45 -11.50
C SER A 62 49.56 6.92 -10.48
N GLY A 63 49.93 6.03 -9.56
CA GLY A 63 51.08 6.20 -8.66
C GLY A 63 51.38 4.92 -7.89
N ASP A 64 51.82 3.90 -8.61
CA ASP A 64 52.33 2.62 -8.11
C ASP A 64 53.58 2.85 -7.24
N THR A 65 53.70 2.17 -6.09
CA THR A 65 55.00 1.70 -5.60
C THR A 65 54.84 0.56 -4.59
N SER A 66 55.50 -0.53 -4.94
CA SER A 66 55.50 -1.84 -4.29
C SER A 66 56.50 -1.95 -3.12
N ALA A 67 56.34 -3.05 -2.37
CA ALA A 67 57.25 -3.71 -1.43
C ALA A 67 57.28 -3.22 0.04
N ASN A 68 56.88 -4.07 1.00
CA ASN A 68 57.74 -5.15 1.52
C ASN A 68 57.08 -5.87 2.72
N SER A 69 57.13 -7.20 2.72
CA SER A 69 56.72 -8.09 3.82
C SER A 69 57.81 -8.18 4.91
N SER A 70 57.44 -8.20 6.20
CA SER A 70 58.07 -8.95 7.32
C SER A 70 57.15 -8.76 8.55
N ASP A 71 56.45 -9.80 9.01
CA ASP A 71 56.83 -10.69 10.13
C ASP A 71 56.91 -10.01 11.50
N GLY A 72 56.20 -10.58 12.49
CA GLY A 72 56.25 -10.10 13.87
C GLY A 72 55.06 -10.52 14.75
N SER A 73 54.96 -11.81 15.04
CA SER A 73 54.11 -12.37 16.10
C SER A 73 54.55 -11.91 17.50
N SER A 74 53.61 -11.46 18.35
CA SER A 74 53.56 -11.79 19.79
C SER A 74 52.34 -11.21 20.50
N THR A 75 51.45 -12.13 20.90
CA THR A 75 50.82 -12.28 22.23
C THR A 75 50.96 -11.15 23.26
N ASN A 76 49.84 -10.68 23.81
CA ASN A 76 49.40 -10.97 25.18
C ASN A 76 48.13 -10.19 25.55
N ALA A 77 47.06 -10.92 25.90
CA ALA A 77 46.02 -10.46 26.83
C ALA A 77 46.53 -10.62 28.29
N PRO A 78 45.97 -9.90 29.28
CA PRO A 78 44.80 -10.40 30.04
C PRO A 78 43.75 -9.29 30.31
N ASP A 79 42.46 -9.61 30.25
CA ASP A 79 41.56 -10.01 31.36
C ASP A 79 41.30 -8.93 32.43
N ALA A 80 40.05 -8.47 32.52
CA ALA A 80 39.32 -8.32 33.78
C ALA A 80 37.84 -7.97 33.52
N SER A 81 36.97 -8.83 34.07
CA SER A 81 35.51 -8.78 34.04
C SER A 81 34.89 -7.91 35.16
N ALA A 82 33.55 -7.77 35.06
CA ALA A 82 32.55 -7.42 36.09
C ALA A 82 32.10 -5.94 36.13
N SER A 83 30.84 -5.58 36.37
CA SER A 83 29.72 -6.28 36.98
C SER A 83 28.35 -5.67 36.60
N GLU A 84 27.31 -6.44 36.92
CA GLU A 84 25.86 -6.20 36.79
C GLU A 84 25.30 -4.98 37.54
N GLY A 85 24.08 -4.56 37.16
CA GLY A 85 23.23 -3.67 37.95
C GLY A 85 21.82 -3.49 37.35
N ALA A 86 20.81 -4.03 38.04
CA ALA A 86 19.40 -4.07 37.66
C ALA A 86 18.52 -2.97 38.28
N GLY A 87 17.31 -2.79 37.74
CA GLY A 87 16.14 -2.12 38.37
C GLY A 87 15.64 -0.90 37.58
N GLY A 88 14.36 -0.62 37.35
CA GLY A 88 13.08 -1.23 37.76
C GLY A 88 11.96 -0.15 37.72
N ALA A 89 10.75 -0.56 37.30
CA ALA A 89 9.42 0.03 37.59
C ALA A 89 8.91 1.34 36.90
N GLY A 90 8.02 1.17 35.92
CA GLY A 90 6.57 1.49 35.94
C GLY A 90 6.04 2.88 36.32
N SER A 91 5.21 3.47 35.43
CA SER A 91 4.00 4.23 35.83
C SER A 91 2.96 4.25 34.70
N ALA A 92 1.77 3.72 35.00
CA ALA A 92 0.48 4.04 34.36
C ALA A 92 0.13 5.53 34.61
N GLY A 93 -0.78 6.23 33.95
CA GLY A 93 -1.80 5.97 32.94
C GLY A 93 -2.88 7.08 33.05
N SER A 94 -3.42 7.58 31.93
CA SER A 94 -4.73 8.26 31.75
C SER A 94 -4.79 8.73 30.28
N GLY A 95 -5.74 8.41 29.40
CA GLY A 95 -7.08 7.88 29.53
C GLY A 95 -8.05 8.79 28.76
N SER A 96 -8.38 8.46 27.50
CA SER A 96 -9.70 8.79 26.91
C SER A 96 -9.97 7.91 25.71
N ALA A 97 -10.89 6.96 25.89
CA ALA A 97 -11.36 6.03 24.89
C ALA A 97 -12.39 6.69 23.94
N ALA A 98 -12.30 6.36 22.66
CA ALA A 98 -13.45 6.20 21.79
C ALA A 98 -13.43 4.74 21.31
N ALA A 99 -14.52 4.03 21.58
CA ALA A 99 -14.65 2.60 21.34
C ALA A 99 -14.82 2.30 19.84
N GLY A 100 -14.04 1.34 19.35
CA GLY A 100 -14.16 0.70 18.04
C GLY A 100 -13.56 -0.71 18.13
N SER A 101 -14.17 -1.64 17.41
CA SER A 101 -14.15 -3.11 17.57
C SER A 101 -12.78 -3.81 17.70
N ALA A 102 -12.79 -4.97 18.37
CA ALA A 102 -11.61 -5.74 18.75
C ALA A 102 -10.84 -6.37 17.57
N GLY A 103 -9.66 -5.85 17.30
CA GLY A 103 -8.49 -6.56 16.78
C GLY A 103 -7.32 -6.27 17.71
N SER A 104 -6.31 -7.13 17.79
CA SER A 104 -5.10 -6.89 18.60
C SER A 104 -4.37 -5.64 18.08
N GLY A 105 -4.82 -4.46 18.51
CA GLY A 105 -4.65 -3.22 17.76
C GLY A 105 -3.30 -2.59 18.04
N ILE A 106 -2.39 -2.70 17.09
CA ILE A 106 -1.26 -1.77 17.01
C ILE A 106 -1.80 -0.35 16.79
N GLN A 107 -1.04 0.66 17.20
CA GLN A 107 -1.40 2.05 16.91
C GLN A 107 -0.98 2.39 15.50
N ILE A 108 -1.94 2.82 14.67
CA ILE A 108 -1.69 3.31 13.31
C ILE A 108 -1.54 4.82 13.40
N THR A 109 -0.33 5.31 13.15
CA THR A 109 0.06 6.71 13.36
C THR A 109 0.43 7.41 12.05
N ASP A 110 0.75 6.67 10.99
CA ASP A 110 0.96 7.24 9.67
C ASP A 110 -0.38 7.62 9.03
N ALA A 111 -0.49 8.85 8.50
CA ALA A 111 -1.76 9.38 8.03
C ALA A 111 -2.34 8.60 6.84
N THR A 112 -1.49 8.11 5.93
CA THR A 112 -1.93 7.30 4.78
C THR A 112 -2.33 5.91 5.26
N ALA A 113 -1.55 5.29 6.16
CA ALA A 113 -1.94 4.03 6.78
C ALA A 113 -3.26 4.14 7.56
N GLN A 114 -3.54 5.28 8.20
CA GLN A 114 -4.82 5.55 8.86
C GLN A 114 -5.99 5.62 7.87
N ASP A 115 -5.78 6.22 6.69
CA ASP A 115 -6.78 6.21 5.61
C ASP A 115 -7.06 4.78 5.12
N PHE A 116 -5.99 4.01 4.83
CA PHE A 116 -6.11 2.60 4.44
C PHE A 116 -6.83 1.78 5.51
N SER A 117 -6.47 1.94 6.78
CA SER A 117 -7.16 1.24 7.87
C SER A 117 -8.64 1.60 7.94
N SER A 118 -9.01 2.87 7.73
CA SER A 118 -10.41 3.29 7.76
C SER A 118 -11.20 2.69 6.60
N ARG A 119 -10.58 2.60 5.41
CA ARG A 119 -11.16 1.96 4.22
C ARG A 119 -11.26 0.44 4.38
N ALA A 120 -10.25 -0.19 4.99
CA ALA A 120 -10.27 -1.60 5.35
C ALA A 120 -11.42 -1.87 6.33
N ASP A 121 -11.56 -1.07 7.39
CA ASP A 121 -12.66 -1.20 8.36
C ASP A 121 -14.03 -1.14 7.68
N ALA A 122 -14.22 -0.19 6.77
CA ALA A 122 -15.47 -0.05 6.02
C ALA A 122 -15.73 -1.26 5.11
N LEU A 123 -14.72 -1.68 4.34
CA LEU A 123 -14.84 -2.81 3.41
C LEU A 123 -15.09 -4.13 4.15
N ILE A 124 -14.38 -4.36 5.26
CA ILE A 124 -14.57 -5.53 6.14
C ILE A 124 -15.98 -5.51 6.72
N ALA A 125 -16.47 -4.37 7.21
CA ALA A 125 -17.82 -4.27 7.76
C ALA A 125 -18.90 -4.55 6.69
N GLU A 126 -18.70 -4.08 5.45
CA GLU A 126 -19.59 -4.38 4.34
C GLU A 126 -19.57 -5.88 3.99
N ALA A 127 -18.39 -6.48 3.89
CA ALA A 127 -18.22 -7.90 3.63
C ALA A 127 -18.87 -8.75 4.75
N ASP A 128 -18.69 -8.37 6.02
CA ASP A 128 -19.30 -9.04 7.17
C ASP A 128 -20.83 -8.97 7.19
N ALA A 129 -21.41 -7.87 6.72
CA ALA A 129 -22.85 -7.72 6.59
C ALA A 129 -23.43 -8.50 5.39
N ALA A 130 -22.62 -8.81 4.38
CA ALA A 130 -23.06 -9.46 3.16
C ALA A 130 -23.55 -10.89 3.43
N GLN A 131 -24.66 -11.25 2.77
CA GLN A 131 -25.26 -12.59 2.84
C GLN A 131 -25.22 -13.25 1.46
N PRO A 132 -24.95 -14.57 1.40
CA PRO A 132 -24.97 -15.29 0.14
C PRO A 132 -26.38 -15.30 -0.46
N ASP A 133 -26.48 -15.01 -1.76
CA ASP A 133 -27.73 -15.21 -2.50
C ASP A 133 -28.03 -16.71 -2.65
N ALA A 134 -29.30 -17.08 -2.79
CA ALA A 134 -29.69 -18.46 -3.06
C ALA A 134 -29.27 -18.90 -4.47
N ASP A 135 -29.29 -17.98 -5.44
CA ASP A 135 -28.77 -18.21 -6.78
C ASP A 135 -27.24 -18.22 -6.78
N PHE A 136 -26.65 -19.29 -7.31
CA PHE A 136 -25.19 -19.44 -7.33
C PHE A 136 -24.51 -18.38 -8.20
N GLY A 137 -25.09 -18.02 -9.34
CA GLY A 137 -24.51 -17.01 -10.22
C GLY A 137 -24.47 -15.64 -9.57
N ALA A 138 -25.56 -15.24 -8.91
CA ALA A 138 -25.64 -13.99 -8.13
C ALA A 138 -24.68 -14.01 -6.94
N ARG A 139 -24.56 -15.15 -6.25
CA ARG A 139 -23.62 -15.32 -5.13
C ARG A 139 -22.17 -15.17 -5.58
N VAL A 140 -21.77 -15.80 -6.68
CA VAL A 140 -20.42 -15.66 -7.25
C VAL A 140 -20.17 -14.24 -7.72
N ALA A 141 -21.13 -13.61 -8.41
CA ALA A 141 -20.98 -12.24 -8.85
C ALA A 141 -20.77 -11.26 -7.68
N ALA A 142 -21.49 -11.45 -6.58
CA ALA A 142 -21.32 -10.63 -5.38
C ALA A 142 -19.97 -10.86 -4.70
N TYR A 143 -19.49 -12.11 -4.64
CA TYR A 143 -18.16 -12.40 -4.12
C TYR A 143 -17.04 -11.77 -4.96
N MET A 144 -17.10 -11.91 -6.28
CA MET A 144 -16.11 -11.35 -7.21
C MET A 144 -16.08 -9.81 -7.15
N ASP A 145 -17.20 -9.15 -6.82
CA ASP A 145 -17.23 -7.71 -6.56
C ASP A 145 -16.44 -7.35 -5.29
N PHE A 146 -16.60 -8.11 -4.20
CA PHE A 146 -15.80 -7.92 -2.99
C PHE A 146 -14.32 -8.21 -3.24
N GLU A 147 -13.98 -9.33 -3.86
CA GLU A 147 -12.59 -9.70 -4.21
C GLU A 147 -11.88 -8.56 -4.95
N GLN A 148 -12.49 -8.02 -6.01
CA GLN A 148 -11.93 -6.88 -6.75
C GLN A 148 -11.68 -5.65 -5.88
N ARG A 149 -12.55 -5.40 -4.89
CA ARG A 149 -12.44 -4.24 -3.99
C ARG A 149 -11.38 -4.44 -2.91
N PHE A 150 -11.26 -5.65 -2.37
CA PHE A 150 -10.18 -6.03 -1.45
C PHE A 150 -8.83 -5.93 -2.17
N ASP A 151 -8.70 -6.55 -3.34
CA ASP A 151 -7.49 -6.49 -4.15
C ASP A 151 -7.13 -5.05 -4.57
N ALA A 152 -8.13 -4.20 -4.80
CA ALA A 152 -7.87 -2.81 -5.13
C ALA A 152 -7.24 -2.05 -3.96
N LEU A 153 -7.72 -2.30 -2.73
CA LEU A 153 -7.14 -1.70 -1.54
C LEU A 153 -5.75 -2.28 -1.25
N ASP A 154 -5.59 -3.59 -1.35
CA ASP A 154 -4.31 -4.29 -1.19
C ASP A 154 -3.22 -3.72 -2.11
N ARG A 155 -3.51 -3.60 -3.41
CA ARG A 155 -2.59 -2.97 -4.38
C ARG A 155 -2.23 -1.52 -4.05
N GLU A 156 -3.13 -0.76 -3.43
CA GLU A 156 -2.83 0.60 -3.01
C GLU A 156 -1.89 0.62 -1.80
N ILE A 157 -2.04 -0.35 -0.89
CA ILE A 157 -1.15 -0.54 0.26
C ILE A 157 0.24 -0.96 -0.24
N ASP A 158 0.33 -1.96 -1.12
CA ASP A 158 1.58 -2.39 -1.78
C ASP A 158 2.33 -1.22 -2.42
N LEU A 159 1.62 -0.39 -3.20
CA LEU A 159 2.23 0.74 -3.90
C LEU A 159 2.77 1.79 -2.91
N TYR A 160 2.07 2.01 -1.81
CA TYR A 160 2.53 2.91 -0.77
C TYR A 160 3.74 2.34 -0.03
N ASP A 161 3.73 1.04 0.22
CA ASP A 161 4.82 0.33 0.85
C ASP A 161 6.12 0.41 0.02
N ASP A 162 6.01 0.14 -1.28
CA ASP A 162 7.09 0.33 -2.26
C ASP A 162 7.64 1.77 -2.24
N GLN A 163 6.74 2.76 -2.18
CA GLN A 163 7.13 4.17 -2.08
C GLN A 163 7.94 4.43 -0.79
N LYS A 164 7.51 3.89 0.36
CA LYS A 164 8.21 4.09 1.63
C LYS A 164 9.55 3.37 1.68
N GLU A 165 9.65 2.22 1.03
CA GLU A 165 10.93 1.53 0.87
C GLU A 165 11.91 2.37 0.01
N LEU A 166 11.43 3.00 -1.06
CA LEU A 166 12.24 3.91 -1.87
C LEU A 166 12.71 5.13 -1.08
N GLU A 167 11.85 5.75 -0.27
CA GLU A 167 12.21 6.89 0.59
C GLU A 167 13.26 6.49 1.65
N TYR A 168 13.12 5.31 2.26
CA TYR A 168 14.11 4.77 3.19
C TYR A 168 15.45 4.53 2.50
N LYS A 169 15.45 3.86 1.35
CA LYS A 169 16.66 3.62 0.55
C LYS A 169 17.30 4.92 0.05
N GLY A 170 16.49 5.95 -0.20
CA GLY A 170 16.92 7.30 -0.59
C GLY A 170 17.42 8.16 0.57
N GLY A 171 17.24 7.71 1.83
CA GLY A 171 17.64 8.44 3.03
C GLY A 171 16.72 9.61 3.41
N THR A 172 15.56 9.74 2.77
CA THR A 172 14.55 10.76 3.10
C THR A 172 13.59 10.29 4.19
N LEU A 173 13.57 8.99 4.49
CA LEU A 173 12.83 8.37 5.60
C LEU A 173 13.80 7.59 6.50
N GLY A 174 13.69 7.77 7.82
CA GLY A 174 14.49 7.04 8.78
C GLY A 174 14.08 5.57 8.89
N TRP A 175 15.01 4.69 9.27
CA TRP A 175 14.74 3.26 9.46
C TRP A 175 13.60 2.99 10.45
N GLU A 176 13.55 3.70 11.57
CA GLU A 176 12.54 3.50 12.61
C GLU A 176 11.14 3.89 12.11
N ASP A 177 11.02 5.00 11.38
CA ASP A 177 9.76 5.44 10.78
C ASP A 177 9.30 4.47 9.70
N TYR A 178 10.20 4.07 8.79
CA TYR A 178 9.92 3.07 7.76
C TYR A 178 9.43 1.74 8.35
N ARG A 179 10.15 1.21 9.35
CA ARG A 179 9.78 -0.03 10.02
C ARG A 179 8.43 0.10 10.72
N SER A 180 8.16 1.25 11.35
CA SER A 180 6.88 1.52 12.00
C SER A 180 5.74 1.52 10.99
N ILE A 181 5.94 2.13 9.81
CA ILE A 181 4.95 2.16 8.74
C ILE A 181 4.74 0.74 8.18
N LYS A 182 5.80 -0.01 7.87
CA LYS A 182 5.70 -1.43 7.42
C LYS A 182 4.80 -2.26 8.34
N VAL A 183 5.08 -2.25 9.65
CA VAL A 183 4.26 -2.98 10.63
C VAL A 183 2.80 -2.53 10.62
N GLN A 184 2.52 -1.25 10.34
CA GLN A 184 1.16 -0.74 10.20
C GLN A 184 0.47 -1.25 8.93
N LEU A 185 1.18 -1.31 7.81
CA LEU A 185 0.65 -1.81 6.54
C LEU A 185 0.40 -3.32 6.59
N ASP A 186 1.38 -4.10 7.06
CA ASP A 186 1.26 -5.56 7.25
C ASP A 186 0.03 -5.91 8.11
N TYR A 187 -0.21 -5.13 9.17
CA TYR A 187 -1.37 -5.33 10.04
C TYR A 187 -2.71 -5.05 9.33
N ILE A 188 -2.75 -4.11 8.39
CA ILE A 188 -3.95 -3.82 7.62
C ILE A 188 -4.19 -4.96 6.61
N GLU A 189 -3.16 -5.40 5.91
CA GLU A 189 -3.20 -6.52 4.95
C GLU A 189 -3.67 -7.81 5.63
N ASP A 190 -3.09 -8.18 6.78
CA ASP A 190 -3.50 -9.35 7.57
C ASP A 190 -5.01 -9.33 7.88
N ARG A 191 -5.58 -8.15 8.11
CA ARG A 191 -7.01 -7.98 8.38
C ARG A 191 -7.86 -8.11 7.12
N LEU A 192 -7.37 -7.61 5.99
CA LEU A 192 -8.02 -7.77 4.68
C LEU A 192 -8.07 -9.25 4.31
N ASP A 193 -6.94 -9.95 4.42
CA ASP A 193 -6.82 -11.39 4.17
C ASP A 193 -7.75 -12.20 5.06
N PHE A 194 -7.76 -11.93 6.36
CA PHE A 194 -8.65 -12.63 7.29
C PHE A 194 -10.14 -12.41 6.94
N ALA A 195 -10.50 -11.20 6.53
CA ALA A 195 -11.86 -10.88 6.14
C ALA A 195 -12.25 -11.54 4.81
N MET A 196 -11.35 -11.59 3.82
CA MET A 196 -11.57 -12.27 2.55
C MET A 196 -11.79 -13.78 2.76
N ASN A 197 -10.90 -14.44 3.51
CA ASN A 197 -11.06 -15.86 3.88
C ASN A 197 -12.40 -16.11 4.59
N SER A 198 -12.82 -15.20 5.48
CA SER A 198 -14.10 -15.30 6.18
C SER A 198 -15.30 -15.12 5.23
N LEU A 199 -15.16 -14.27 4.22
CA LEU A 199 -16.17 -14.03 3.20
C LEU A 199 -16.30 -15.23 2.26
N GLU A 200 -15.19 -15.78 1.76
CA GLU A 200 -15.12 -17.00 0.95
C GLU A 200 -15.87 -18.15 1.62
N LEU A 201 -15.52 -18.41 2.90
CA LEU A 201 -16.16 -19.45 3.70
C LEU A 201 -17.67 -19.23 3.83
N ARG A 202 -18.10 -17.97 4.04
CA ARG A 202 -19.52 -17.61 4.20
C ARG A 202 -20.30 -17.75 2.89
N PHE A 203 -19.67 -17.42 1.77
CA PHE A 203 -20.28 -17.51 0.44
C PHE A 203 -20.20 -18.93 -0.14
N GLY A 204 -19.37 -19.80 0.44
CA GLY A 204 -19.18 -21.17 -0.01
C GLY A 204 -18.59 -21.22 -1.43
N ILE A 205 -17.66 -20.31 -1.71
CA ILE A 205 -16.89 -20.22 -2.96
C ILE A 205 -15.43 -20.57 -2.65
N ASP A 206 -15.24 -21.57 -1.78
CA ASP A 206 -13.92 -22.19 -1.57
C ASP A 206 -13.59 -22.96 -2.87
N ASP A 207 -12.38 -22.74 -3.40
CA ASP A 207 -11.90 -23.07 -4.76
C ASP A 207 -12.21 -24.51 -5.24
#